data_AF-A0A2E1WYP9-F1
#
_entry.id   AF-A0A2E1WYP9-F1
#
_cell.length_a   1.000
_cell.length_b   1.000
_cell.length_c   1.000
_cell.angle_alpha   90.00
_cell.angle_beta   90.00
_cell.angle_gamma   90.00
#
_symmetry.space_group_name_H-M   'P 1'
#
loop_
_entity.id
_entity.type
_entity.pdbx_description
1 polymer ?
#
loop_
_entity_poly.entity_id
_entity_poly.type
_entity_poly.pdbx_seq_one_letter_code
_entity_poly.pdbx_strand_id
1 'polypeptide(L)'
;MKSIFLLLIISFLTSCSATHNHYHYPDNKKSKNHIKKHRYNEFMNHSYIDYGTHIVVVVKHKHRLSKNERQKMKKWCRNHYRHHNKQIKFKFILN
;
A
#
# COMPACT_ATOMS: atom_id res chain seq x y z
N MET A 1 -12.23 41.30 27.22
CA MET A 1 -12.70 40.00 26.69
C MET A 1 -12.32 39.85 25.20
N LYS A 2 -11.02 39.72 24.88
CA LYS A 2 -10.56 39.54 23.47
C LYS A 2 -9.51 38.41 23.31
N SER A 3 -9.13 37.74 24.42
CA SER A 3 -8.03 36.76 24.42
C SER A 3 -8.48 35.30 24.60
N ILE A 4 -9.74 34.96 24.33
CA ILE A 4 -10.21 33.56 24.41
C ILE A 4 -10.26 32.91 23.02
N PHE A 5 -10.40 33.70 21.95
CA PHE A 5 -10.49 33.17 20.58
C PHE A 5 -9.17 32.66 20.00
N LEU A 6 -8.02 33.03 20.58
CA LEU A 6 -6.71 32.71 20.02
C LEU A 6 -6.19 31.31 20.43
N LEU A 7 -6.78 30.70 21.47
CA LEU A 7 -6.37 29.39 21.98
C LEU A 7 -7.02 28.20 21.25
N LEU A 8 -8.12 28.42 20.52
CA LEU A 8 -8.83 27.36 19.78
C LEU A 8 -8.20 27.01 18.42
N ILE A 9 -7.25 27.80 17.93
CA ILE A 9 -6.62 27.57 16.61
C ILE A 9 -5.40 26.64 16.72
N ILE A 10 -4.76 26.56 17.90
CA ILE A 10 -3.49 25.82 18.07
C ILE A 10 -3.73 24.32 18.27
N SER A 11 -4.92 23.90 18.70
CA SER A 11 -5.28 22.48 18.91
C SER A 11 -5.56 21.70 17.63
N PHE A 12 -5.59 22.34 16.45
CA PHE A 12 -5.85 21.65 15.18
C PHE A 12 -4.60 21.07 14.49
N LEU A 13 -3.39 21.33 15.00
CA LEU A 13 -2.13 20.98 14.31
C LEU A 13 -1.41 19.73 14.85
N THR A 14 -1.93 19.06 15.87
CA THR A 14 -1.31 17.84 16.41
C THR A 14 -2.10 16.59 16.06
N SER A 15 -2.48 16.41 14.80
CA SER A 15 -2.66 15.05 14.28
C SER A 15 -1.30 14.57 13.77
N CYS A 16 -0.37 14.31 14.70
CA CYS A 16 0.79 13.48 14.42
C CYS A 16 0.23 12.14 13.96
N SER A 17 0.22 11.91 12.65
CA SER A 17 -0.13 10.62 12.08
C SER A 17 0.92 9.64 12.55
N ALA A 18 0.60 8.93 13.65
CA ALA A 18 1.33 7.77 14.08
C ALA A 18 1.31 6.82 12.89
N THR A 19 2.48 6.59 12.29
CA THR A 19 2.71 5.63 11.22
C THR A 19 2.35 4.25 11.75
N HIS A 20 1.08 3.87 11.59
CA HIS A 20 0.61 2.56 11.94
C HIS A 20 1.10 1.58 10.86
N ASN A 21 2.18 0.88 11.15
CA ASN A 21 2.66 -0.23 10.34
C ASN A 21 1.66 -1.40 10.44
N HIS A 22 0.60 -1.37 9.63
CA HIS A 22 -0.32 -2.49 9.51
C HIS A 22 0.35 -3.66 8.76
N TYR A 23 0.96 -4.60 9.48
CA TYR A 23 1.29 -5.93 8.97
C TYR A 23 0.02 -6.80 8.99
N HIS A 24 -0.80 -6.73 7.94
CA HIS A 24 -1.91 -7.68 7.78
C HIS A 24 -1.41 -8.94 7.07
N TYR A 25 -1.18 -10.02 7.84
CA TYR A 25 -1.20 -11.38 7.29
C TYR A 25 -2.66 -11.85 7.23
N PRO A 26 -3.24 -12.13 6.05
CA PRO A 26 -4.54 -12.77 5.99
C PRO A 26 -4.36 -14.28 6.19
N ASP A 27 -4.82 -14.75 7.34
CA ASP A 27 -5.00 -16.16 7.61
C ASP A 27 -6.10 -16.72 6.69
N ASN A 28 -5.74 -17.71 5.88
CA ASN A 28 -6.58 -18.23 4.79
C ASN A 28 -7.76 -19.06 5.31
N LYS A 29 -8.94 -18.45 5.49
CA LYS A 29 -10.21 -19.19 5.59
C LYS A 29 -11.03 -19.09 4.30
N LYS A 30 -10.92 -20.17 3.52
CA LYS A 30 -11.87 -20.76 2.55
C LYS A 30 -13.10 -19.90 2.18
N SER A 31 -13.14 -19.39 0.95
CA SER A 31 -14.41 -19.04 0.28
C SER A 31 -14.38 -19.46 -1.18
N LYS A 32 -15.14 -20.53 -1.47
CA LYS A 32 -15.17 -21.42 -2.64
C LYS A 32 -15.54 -20.76 -4.01
N ASN A 33 -15.05 -19.57 -4.31
CA ASN A 33 -15.11 -18.94 -5.65
C ASN A 33 -13.72 -18.88 -6.33
N HIS A 34 -12.91 -19.91 -6.09
CA HIS A 34 -11.45 -19.98 -6.21
C HIS A 34 -10.94 -20.49 -7.58
N ILE A 35 -11.32 -19.89 -8.72
CA ILE A 35 -10.66 -20.29 -10.01
C ILE A 35 -9.98 -19.11 -10.71
N LYS A 36 -10.46 -17.88 -10.57
CA LYS A 36 -9.77 -16.68 -11.14
C LYS A 36 -8.91 -15.91 -10.13
N LYS A 37 -9.12 -16.12 -8.83
CA LYS A 37 -8.39 -15.43 -7.75
C LYS A 37 -7.00 -16.03 -7.46
N HIS A 38 -6.80 -17.31 -7.80
CA HIS A 38 -5.57 -18.03 -7.45
C HIS A 38 -4.31 -17.53 -8.14
N ARG A 39 -4.40 -17.06 -9.39
CA ARG A 39 -3.20 -16.59 -10.09
C ARG A 39 -2.61 -15.34 -9.44
N TYR A 40 -3.43 -14.46 -8.85
CA TYR A 40 -2.94 -13.23 -8.22
C TYR A 40 -2.45 -13.41 -6.78
N ASN A 41 -2.92 -14.45 -6.08
CA ASN A 41 -2.43 -14.76 -4.73
C ASN A 41 -0.96 -15.19 -4.71
N GLU A 42 -0.46 -15.85 -5.76
CA GLU A 42 0.99 -16.14 -5.89
C GLU A 42 1.84 -14.87 -6.07
N PHE A 43 1.24 -13.77 -6.53
CA PHE A 43 1.93 -12.49 -6.76
C PHE A 43 1.76 -11.50 -5.59
N MET A 44 1.17 -11.93 -4.46
CA MET A 44 0.69 -11.04 -3.40
C MET A 44 1.66 -10.79 -2.25
N ASN A 45 2.91 -11.25 -2.30
CA ASN A 45 3.92 -10.75 -1.38
C ASN A 45 4.34 -9.34 -1.81
N HIS A 46 3.59 -8.35 -1.34
CA HIS A 46 3.84 -6.94 -1.61
C HIS A 46 3.77 -6.15 -0.30
N SER A 47 4.65 -5.17 -0.19
CA SER A 47 4.66 -4.18 0.88
C SER A 47 4.94 -2.81 0.28
N TYR A 48 4.83 -1.76 1.09
CA TYR A 48 5.23 -0.43 0.67
C TYR A 48 6.09 0.24 1.74
N ILE A 49 6.95 1.15 1.30
CA ILE A 49 7.74 2.05 2.14
C ILE A 49 7.29 3.46 1.80
N ASP A 50 6.89 4.24 2.81
CA ASP A 50 6.47 5.63 2.65
C ASP A 50 7.64 6.58 2.92
N TYR A 51 8.03 7.37 1.92
CA TYR A 51 9.08 8.38 2.01
C TYR A 51 8.52 9.80 2.16
N GLY A 52 7.24 9.95 2.50
CA GLY A 52 6.54 11.23 2.58
C GLY A 52 6.05 11.70 1.21
N THR A 53 6.96 11.94 0.26
CA THR A 53 6.63 12.45 -1.09
C THR A 53 6.11 11.37 -2.04
N HIS A 54 6.53 10.13 -1.82
CA HIS A 54 6.18 8.99 -2.65
C HIS A 54 6.19 7.71 -1.82
N ILE A 55 5.48 6.71 -2.32
CA ILE A 55 5.57 5.35 -1.79
C ILE A 55 6.37 4.47 -2.75
N VAL A 56 7.17 3.57 -2.21
CA VAL A 56 7.85 2.52 -2.97
C VAL A 56 7.17 1.20 -2.65
N VAL A 57 6.43 0.66 -3.63
CA VAL A 57 5.83 -0.66 -3.54
C VAL A 57 6.88 -1.71 -3.86
N VAL A 58 7.20 -2.51 -2.85
CA VAL A 58 8.10 -3.67 -2.96
C VAL A 58 7.26 -4.89 -3.29
N VAL A 59 7.51 -5.50 -4.44
CA VAL A 59 6.80 -6.68 -4.92
C VAL A 59 7.78 -7.83 -4.99
N LYS A 60 7.58 -8.84 -4.14
CA LYS A 60 8.29 -10.11 -4.24
C LYS A 60 7.63 -10.97 -5.31
N HIS A 61 8.41 -11.49 -6.25
CA HIS A 61 7.88 -12.24 -7.38
C HIS A 61 8.67 -13.53 -7.64
N LYS A 62 8.02 -14.49 -8.29
CA LYS A 62 8.64 -15.73 -8.76
C LYS A 62 9.69 -15.50 -9.85
N HIS A 63 10.58 -16.46 -10.01
CA HIS A 63 11.55 -16.47 -11.10
C HIS A 63 10.86 -16.43 -12.48
N ARG A 64 11.45 -15.67 -13.43
CA ARG A 64 10.93 -15.43 -14.80
C ARG A 64 9.58 -14.71 -14.86
N LEU A 65 9.45 -13.58 -14.17
CA LEU A 65 8.30 -12.68 -14.35
C LEU A 65 8.34 -12.01 -15.73
N SER A 66 7.33 -12.25 -16.57
CA SER A 66 7.25 -11.63 -17.89
C SER A 66 6.96 -10.12 -17.81
N LYS A 67 7.29 -9.38 -18.89
CA LYS A 67 6.97 -7.95 -19.00
C LYS A 67 5.46 -7.68 -18.86
N ASN A 68 4.63 -8.55 -19.44
CA ASN A 68 3.16 -8.44 -19.39
C ASN A 68 2.61 -8.65 -17.97
N GLU A 69 3.11 -9.65 -17.26
CA GLU A 69 2.76 -9.87 -15.85
C GLU A 69 3.20 -8.69 -14.99
N ARG A 70 4.41 -8.17 -15.21
CA ARG A 70 4.91 -6.98 -14.51
C ARG A 70 4.02 -5.76 -14.73
N GLN A 71 3.52 -5.53 -15.95
CA GLN A 71 2.59 -4.44 -16.24
C GLN A 71 1.24 -4.62 -15.55
N LYS A 72 0.65 -5.83 -15.60
CA LYS A 72 -0.60 -6.15 -14.89
C LYS A 72 -0.46 -5.92 -13.39
N MET A 73 0.68 -6.32 -12.82
CA MET A 73 0.98 -6.13 -11.41
C MET A 73 1.14 -4.65 -11.04
N LYS A 74 1.87 -3.87 -11.84
CA LYS A 74 1.92 -2.41 -11.67
C LYS A 74 0.52 -1.78 -11.68
N LYS A 75 -0.33 -2.18 -12.63
CA LYS A 75 -1.72 -1.68 -12.72
C LYS A 75 -2.52 -2.01 -11.45
N TRP A 76 -2.42 -3.25 -10.99
CA TRP A 76 -3.08 -3.69 -9.76
C TRP A 76 -2.57 -2.92 -8.54
N CYS A 77 -1.26 -2.83 -8.33
CA CYS A 77 -0.67 -2.11 -7.21
C CYS A 77 -1.00 -0.62 -7.22
N ARG A 78 -1.01 0.03 -8.40
CA ARG A 78 -1.43 1.44 -8.51
C ARG A 78 -2.86 1.64 -8.04
N ASN A 79 -3.76 0.73 -8.38
CA ASN A 79 -5.15 0.80 -7.93
C ASN A 79 -5.26 0.52 -6.42
N HIS A 80 -4.54 -0.49 -5.93
CA HIS A 80 -4.54 -0.88 -4.52
C HIS A 80 -4.05 0.25 -3.62
N TYR A 81 -2.93 0.88 -3.97
CA TYR A 81 -2.33 1.98 -3.20
C TYR A 81 -2.77 3.37 -3.63
N ARG A 82 -3.81 3.49 -4.46
CA ARG A 82 -4.31 4.78 -4.94
C ARG A 82 -4.69 5.72 -3.80
N HIS A 83 -5.20 5.17 -2.71
CA HIS A 83 -5.67 5.92 -1.54
C HIS A 83 -4.55 6.70 -0.82
N HIS A 84 -3.27 6.40 -1.08
CA HIS A 84 -2.16 7.18 -0.52
C HIS A 84 -2.01 8.57 -1.13
N ASN A 85 -2.63 8.85 -2.30
CA ASN A 85 -2.51 10.13 -3.00
C ASN A 85 -1.06 10.60 -3.22
N LYS A 86 -0.13 9.65 -3.37
CA LYS A 86 1.31 9.87 -3.53
C LYS A 86 1.80 9.26 -4.84
N GLN A 87 2.96 9.71 -5.30
CA GLN A 87 3.64 9.04 -6.41
C GLN A 87 3.96 7.59 -6.03
N ILE A 88 3.67 6.64 -6.92
CA ILE A 88 3.89 5.21 -6.68
C ILE A 88 5.08 4.73 -7.51
N LYS A 89 6.16 4.36 -6.82
CA LYS A 89 7.34 3.71 -7.41
C LYS A 89 7.30 2.21 -7.12
N PHE A 90 8.06 1.43 -7.90
CA PHE A 90 8.04 -0.03 -7.84
C PHE A 90 9.44 -0.61 -7.68
N LYS A 91 9.60 -1.54 -6.75
CA LYS A 91 10.81 -2.37 -6.59
C LYS A 91 10.42 -3.84 -6.70
N PHE A 92 10.93 -4.53 -7.72
CA PHE A 92 10.69 -5.96 -7.92
C PHE A 92 11.85 -6.74 -7.32
N ILE A 93 11.53 -7.65 -6.39
CA ILE A 93 12.52 -8.49 -5.71
C ILE A 93 12.18 -9.95 -6.02
N LEU A 94 13.18 -10.75 -6.34
CA LEU A 94 13.02 -12.18 -6.49
C LEU A 94 12.73 -12.79 -5.11
N ASN A 95 11.67 -13.59 -4.99
CA ASN A 95 11.42 -14.36 -3.77
C ASN A 95 12.29 -15.61 -3.72
#